data_AF-A0A077ZJC8-F1
#
_entry.id   AF-A0A077ZJC8-F1
#
_cell.length_a   1.000
_cell.length_b   1.000
_cell.length_c   1.000
_cell.angle_alpha   90.00
_cell.angle_beta   90.00
_cell.angle_gamma   90.00
#
_symmetry.space_group_name_H-M   'P 1'
#
loop_
_entity.id
_entity.type
_entity.pdbx_description
1 polymer ?
#
loop_
_entity_poly.entity_id
_entity_poly.type
_entity_poly.pdbx_seq_one_letter_code
_entity_poly.pdbx_strand_id
1 'polypeptide(L)'
;CPSVKIVGVDPEGSEIAPSELSRCANFEVEGIGYDFSPAVLDHSLVDQWVKVSDADTFKMARELILKEGLLCGGSSGSAVWAAVQAAKNLNENQRCVVVLPDGVRNYMTKFLQDNWMIEKGFLGCNDETPTKTW
;
A
#
# COMPACT_ATOMS: atom_id res chain seq x y z
N CYS A 1 25.08 3.40 0.00
CA CYS A 1 24.69 2.18 -0.74
C CYS A 1 24.32 2.61 -2.17
N PRO A 2 25.29 2.85 -3.06
CA PRO A 2 25.04 3.52 -4.35
C PRO A 2 24.24 2.66 -5.34
N SER A 3 24.23 1.34 -5.15
CA SER A 3 23.49 0.39 -6.00
C SER A 3 22.07 0.10 -5.48
N VAL A 4 21.61 0.78 -4.43
CA VAL A 4 20.25 0.60 -3.92
C VAL A 4 19.25 1.08 -4.97
N LYS A 5 18.16 0.33 -5.13
CA LYS A 5 17.02 0.72 -5.95
C LYS A 5 15.98 1.40 -5.06
N ILE A 6 15.55 2.60 -5.44
CA ILE A 6 14.49 3.34 -4.76
C ILE A 6 13.18 3.13 -5.51
N VAL A 7 12.20 2.53 -4.84
CA VAL A 7 10.87 2.26 -5.41
C VAL A 7 9.87 3.20 -4.75
N GLY A 8 9.30 4.09 -5.55
CA GLY A 8 8.18 4.95 -5.16
C GLY A 8 6.86 4.19 -5.28
N VAL A 9 5.98 4.37 -4.30
CA VAL A 9 4.64 3.75 -4.26
C VAL A 9 3.62 4.86 -4.24
N ASP A 10 2.66 4.79 -5.15
CA ASP A 10 1.70 5.86 -5.36
C ASP A 10 0.30 5.27 -5.61
N PRO A 11 -0.76 5.75 -4.94
CA PRO A 11 -2.10 5.21 -5.18
C PRO A 11 -2.57 5.46 -6.61
N GLU A 12 -3.39 4.54 -7.11
CA GLU A 12 -4.19 4.77 -8.31
C GLU A 12 -5.07 6.03 -8.11
N GLY A 13 -5.10 6.91 -9.12
CA GLY A 13 -5.76 8.22 -9.03
C GLY A 13 -4.83 9.38 -8.66
N SER A 14 -3.65 9.14 -8.07
CA SER A 14 -2.66 10.20 -7.84
C SER A 14 -1.86 10.57 -9.11
N GLU A 15 -1.38 11.82 -9.18
CA GLU A 15 -0.48 12.34 -10.21
C GLU A 15 1.00 12.38 -9.80
N ILE A 16 1.40 11.81 -8.66
CA ILE A 16 2.81 11.80 -8.25
C ILE A 16 3.62 10.89 -9.18
N ALA A 17 3.26 9.61 -9.29
CA ALA A 17 3.94 8.70 -10.20
C ALA A 17 3.59 9.03 -11.66
N PRO A 18 4.57 9.13 -12.57
CA PRO A 18 4.30 9.24 -14.00
C PRO A 18 3.47 8.03 -14.46
N SER A 19 2.25 8.25 -14.93
CA SER A 19 1.38 7.16 -15.40
C SER A 19 0.38 7.64 -16.44
N GLU A 20 -0.02 6.73 -17.33
CA GLU A 20 -1.16 6.93 -18.26
C GLU A 20 -2.52 6.61 -17.62
N LEU A 21 -2.53 6.08 -16.38
CA LEU A 21 -3.76 5.73 -15.67
C LEU A 21 -4.55 6.99 -15.29
N SER A 22 -5.88 6.87 -15.32
CA SER A 22 -6.81 7.99 -15.27
C SER A 22 -6.61 8.89 -14.04
N ARG A 23 -6.58 10.21 -14.29
CA ARG A 23 -6.27 11.30 -13.35
C ARG A 23 -7.34 11.63 -12.30
N CYS A 24 -8.47 10.92 -12.27
CA CYS A 24 -9.63 11.32 -11.46
C CYS A 24 -10.29 10.14 -10.75
N ALA A 25 -9.56 9.46 -9.86
CA ALA A 25 -10.16 8.53 -8.93
C ALA A 25 -9.89 9.01 -7.50
N ASN A 26 -10.97 9.21 -6.72
CA ASN A 26 -10.83 9.31 -5.28
C ASN A 26 -10.35 7.96 -4.74
N PHE A 27 -9.41 8.00 -3.82
CA PHE A 27 -8.89 6.83 -3.12
C PHE A 27 -9.11 7.00 -1.61
N GLU A 28 -9.32 5.88 -0.93
CA GLU A 28 -9.63 5.80 0.51
C GLU A 28 -8.35 5.74 1.37
N VAL A 29 -7.23 5.28 0.80
CA VAL A 29 -5.94 5.28 1.51
C VAL A 29 -5.51 6.69 1.88
N GLU A 30 -5.06 6.87 3.11
CA GLU A 30 -4.73 8.19 3.65
C GLU A 30 -3.22 8.42 3.69
N GLY A 31 -2.83 9.68 3.48
CA GLY A 31 -1.45 10.16 3.69
C GLY A 31 -0.50 9.95 2.51
N ILE A 32 -0.94 9.31 1.43
CA ILE A 32 -0.15 9.10 0.20
C ILE A 32 -0.95 9.56 -1.02
N GLY A 33 -0.25 9.94 -2.09
CA GLY A 33 -0.84 10.46 -3.31
C GLY A 33 -1.28 11.92 -3.23
N TYR A 34 -1.09 12.65 -4.32
CA TYR A 34 -1.57 14.01 -4.56
C TYR A 34 -1.97 14.21 -6.02
N ASP A 35 -2.72 15.29 -6.30
CA ASP A 35 -3.07 15.80 -7.62
C ASP A 35 -1.99 16.74 -8.22
N PHE A 36 -0.90 16.98 -7.47
CA PHE A 36 0.28 17.70 -7.94
C PHE A 36 1.56 17.08 -7.35
N SER A 37 2.69 17.33 -8.00
CA SER A 37 4.01 16.94 -7.45
C SER A 37 4.50 17.99 -6.43
N PRO A 38 4.70 17.65 -5.15
CA PRO A 38 5.21 18.59 -4.16
C PRO A 38 6.62 19.07 -4.49
N ALA A 39 6.96 20.32 -4.14
CA ALA A 39 8.28 20.90 -4.40
C ALA A 39 9.43 20.21 -3.64
N VAL A 40 9.11 19.50 -2.55
CA VAL A 40 10.08 18.73 -1.75
C VAL A 40 10.38 17.36 -2.34
N LEU A 41 9.62 16.90 -3.34
CA LEU A 41 9.81 15.60 -3.98
C LEU A 41 10.77 15.73 -5.16
N ASP A 42 11.92 15.08 -5.06
CA ASP A 42 12.87 14.93 -6.16
C ASP A 42 12.65 13.59 -6.89
N HIS A 43 11.96 13.65 -8.03
CA HIS A 43 11.69 12.49 -8.88
C HIS A 43 12.94 11.81 -9.43
N SER A 44 14.07 12.53 -9.55
CA SER A 44 15.29 11.98 -10.14
C SER A 44 15.95 10.91 -9.26
N LEU A 45 15.57 10.84 -7.98
CA LEU A 45 16.07 9.88 -7.01
C LEU A 45 15.25 8.58 -6.95
N VAL A 46 14.13 8.50 -7.69
CA VAL A 46 13.25 7.33 -7.70
C VAL A 46 13.51 6.49 -8.96
N ASP A 47 14.00 5.26 -8.79
CA ASP A 47 14.31 4.35 -9.90
C ASP A 47 13.06 3.77 -10.58
N GLN A 48 12.01 3.54 -9.80
CA GLN A 48 10.79 2.88 -10.26
C GLN A 48 9.60 3.39 -9.47
N TRP A 49 8.47 3.57 -10.15
CA TRP A 49 7.17 3.81 -9.53
C TRP A 49 6.26 2.60 -9.64
N VAL A 50 5.48 2.35 -8.59
CA VAL A 50 4.45 1.30 -8.56
C VAL A 50 3.12 1.93 -8.17
N LYS A 51 2.12 1.75 -9.03
CA LYS A 51 0.73 2.11 -8.74
C LYS A 51 0.07 1.02 -7.91
N VAL A 52 -0.79 1.40 -6.97
CA VAL A 52 -1.49 0.45 -6.10
C VAL A 52 -2.94 0.85 -5.88
N SER A 53 -3.83 -0.13 -5.95
CA SER A 53 -5.26 0.04 -5.70
C SER A 53 -5.56 0.07 -4.20
N ASP A 54 -6.68 0.66 -3.80
CA ASP A 54 -7.17 0.58 -2.42
C ASP A 54 -7.45 -0.87 -1.99
N ALA A 55 -7.98 -1.70 -2.90
CA ALA A 55 -8.28 -3.09 -2.62
C ALA A 55 -7.01 -3.87 -2.24
N ASP A 56 -5.93 -3.71 -3.00
CA ASP A 56 -4.63 -4.31 -2.71
C ASP A 56 -4.02 -3.75 -1.43
N THR A 57 -4.12 -2.43 -1.25
CA THR A 57 -3.63 -1.71 -0.07
C THR A 57 -4.21 -2.28 1.22
N PHE A 58 -5.55 -2.34 1.32
CA PHE A 58 -6.19 -2.73 2.56
C PHE A 58 -6.15 -4.24 2.82
N LYS A 59 -6.20 -5.06 1.76
CA LYS A 59 -5.96 -6.51 1.91
C LYS A 59 -4.57 -6.76 2.47
N MET A 60 -3.53 -6.14 1.90
CA MET A 60 -2.16 -6.31 2.39
C MET A 60 -1.97 -5.77 3.81
N ALA A 61 -2.56 -4.63 4.15
CA ALA A 61 -2.51 -4.08 5.52
C ALA A 61 -3.13 -5.06 6.53
N ARG A 62 -4.27 -5.68 6.21
CA ARG A 62 -4.89 -6.72 7.06
C ARG A 62 -4.05 -7.99 7.14
N GLU A 63 -3.41 -8.41 6.05
CA GLU A 63 -2.51 -9.56 6.07
C GLU A 63 -1.29 -9.33 6.97
N LEU A 64 -0.70 -8.13 6.95
CA LEU A 64 0.41 -7.77 7.85
C LEU A 64 0.02 -7.90 9.32
N ILE A 65 -1.19 -7.45 9.68
CA ILE A 65 -1.71 -7.59 11.04
C ILE A 65 -1.90 -9.07 11.39
N LEU A 66 -2.52 -9.84 10.48
CA LEU A 66 -2.91 -11.23 10.74
C LEU A 66 -1.75 -12.23 10.76
N LYS A 67 -0.77 -12.05 9.86
CA LYS A 67 0.34 -12.97 9.60
C LYS A 67 1.60 -12.56 10.35
N GLU A 68 1.89 -11.25 10.44
CA GLU A 68 3.13 -10.73 11.02
C GLU A 68 2.95 -10.04 12.37
N GLY A 69 1.70 -9.82 12.82
CA GLY A 69 1.42 -9.11 14.08
C GLY A 69 1.79 -7.62 14.05
N LEU A 70 1.97 -7.05 12.85
CA LEU A 70 2.32 -5.64 12.67
C LEU A 70 1.05 -4.79 12.60
N LEU A 71 0.80 -4.03 13.66
CA LEU A 71 -0.37 -3.15 13.80
C LEU A 71 -0.22 -1.84 12.99
N CYS A 72 0.00 -1.96 11.69
CA CYS A 72 0.27 -0.85 10.77
C CYS A 72 -0.98 -0.34 10.03
N GLY A 73 -0.90 0.88 9.49
CA GLY A 73 -1.97 1.54 8.75
C GLY A 73 -2.11 1.14 7.28
N GLY A 74 -2.99 1.84 6.56
CA GLY A 74 -3.30 1.57 5.16
C GLY A 74 -2.08 1.70 4.24
N SER A 75 -1.37 2.83 4.29
CA SER A 75 -0.20 3.09 3.43
C SER A 75 0.95 2.08 3.63
N SER A 76 1.00 1.41 4.79
CA SER A 76 1.92 0.30 5.03
C SER A 76 1.56 -0.93 4.18
N GLY A 77 0.27 -1.20 4.01
CA GLY A 77 -0.22 -2.22 3.08
C GLY A 77 0.15 -1.90 1.63
N SER A 78 -0.02 -0.64 1.20
CA SER A 78 0.42 -0.17 -0.12
C SER A 78 1.91 -0.43 -0.34
N ALA A 79 2.75 -0.02 0.62
CA ALA A 79 4.20 -0.16 0.54
C ALA A 79 4.64 -1.62 0.48
N VAL A 80 4.07 -2.49 1.31
CA VAL A 80 4.41 -3.93 1.30
C VAL A 80 3.89 -4.63 0.06
N TRP A 81 2.70 -4.30 -0.42
CA TRP A 81 2.18 -4.89 -1.65
C TRP A 81 3.10 -4.58 -2.83
N ALA A 82 3.50 -3.32 -2.97
CA ALA A 82 4.45 -2.89 -3.99
C ALA A 82 5.83 -3.55 -3.81
N ALA A 83 6.30 -3.68 -2.57
CA ALA A 83 7.56 -4.35 -2.27
C ALA A 83 7.52 -5.83 -2.68
N VAL A 84 6.42 -6.54 -2.45
CA VAL A 84 6.25 -7.94 -2.91
C VAL A 84 6.30 -8.01 -4.44
N GLN A 85 5.72 -7.06 -5.17
CA GLN A 85 5.82 -7.02 -6.63
C GLN A 85 7.26 -6.75 -7.10
N ALA A 86 7.92 -5.75 -6.50
CA ALA A 86 9.28 -5.36 -6.87
C ALA A 86 10.32 -6.44 -6.49
N ALA A 87 10.14 -7.10 -5.35
CA ALA A 87 11.06 -8.09 -4.81
C ALA A 87 11.08 -9.41 -5.60
N LYS A 88 10.09 -9.68 -6.47
CA LYS A 88 10.12 -10.83 -7.40
C LYS A 88 11.36 -10.88 -8.28
N ASN A 89 12.01 -9.73 -8.51
CA ASN A 89 13.22 -9.62 -9.32
C ASN A 89 14.53 -9.67 -8.50
N LEU A 90 14.43 -9.86 -7.17
CA LEU A 90 15.60 -9.95 -6.30
C LEU A 90 16.08 -11.40 -6.17
N ASN A 91 17.39 -11.56 -6.01
CA ASN A 91 18.02 -12.83 -5.68
C ASN A 91 18.03 -13.06 -4.16
N GLU A 92 18.22 -14.31 -3.72
CA GLU A 92 18.21 -14.72 -2.31
C GLU A 92 19.18 -13.94 -1.39
N ASN A 93 20.27 -13.43 -1.94
CA ASN A 93 21.28 -12.66 -1.20
C ASN A 93 21.01 -11.14 -1.16
N GLN A 94 19.91 -10.67 -1.76
CA GLN A 94 19.52 -9.27 -1.77
C GLN A 94 18.49 -8.99 -0.69
N ARG A 95 18.39 -7.72 -0.28
CA ARG A 95 17.46 -7.29 0.77
C ARG A 95 16.58 -6.16 0.27
N CYS A 96 15.30 -6.27 0.56
CA CYS A 96 14.33 -5.20 0.40
C CYS A 96 13.99 -4.64 1.79
N VAL A 97 13.92 -3.32 1.92
CA VAL A 97 13.47 -2.64 3.14
C VAL A 97 12.22 -1.85 2.77
N VAL A 98 11.19 -1.95 3.62
CA VAL A 98 9.90 -1.29 3.42
C VAL A 98 9.63 -0.36 4.59
N VAL A 99 9.14 0.85 4.30
CA VAL A 99 8.73 1.82 5.32
C VAL A 99 7.25 1.61 5.62
N LEU A 100 6.91 1.42 6.89
CA LEU A 100 5.54 1.30 7.39
C LEU A 100 5.19 2.60 8.15
N PRO A 101 4.49 3.57 7.53
CA PRO A 101 4.48 4.95 8.01
C PRO A 101 3.77 5.17 9.35
N ASP A 102 2.67 4.45 9.59
CA ASP A 102 1.83 4.65 10.77
C ASP A 102 1.11 3.37 11.23
N GLY A 103 0.28 3.50 12.28
CA GLY A 103 -0.40 2.39 12.95
C GLY A 103 -1.92 2.36 12.76
N VAL A 104 -2.54 1.23 13.11
CA VAL A 104 -4.00 1.00 12.98
C VAL A 104 -4.90 1.99 13.71
N ARG A 105 -4.38 2.75 14.67
CA ARG A 105 -5.16 3.67 15.52
C ARG A 105 -6.02 4.65 14.71
N ASN A 106 -5.51 5.12 13.58
CA ASN A 106 -6.20 6.10 12.75
C ASN A 106 -7.37 5.48 11.94
N TYR A 107 -7.46 4.15 11.90
CA TYR A 107 -8.30 3.40 10.96
C TYR A 107 -9.22 2.38 11.64
N MET A 108 -9.44 2.50 12.96
CA MET A 108 -10.22 1.57 13.77
C MET A 108 -11.65 1.33 13.28
N THR A 109 -12.23 2.31 12.57
CA THR A 109 -13.57 2.27 11.98
C THR A 109 -13.56 2.22 10.45
N LYS A 110 -12.40 1.93 9.84
CA LYS A 110 -12.21 1.82 8.38
C LYS A 110 -11.80 0.39 8.01
N PHE A 111 -10.67 0.21 7.32
CA PHE A 111 -10.24 -1.09 6.77
C PHE A 111 -10.09 -2.20 7.81
N LEU A 112 -9.94 -1.84 9.09
CA LEU A 112 -9.91 -2.81 10.18
C LEU A 112 -11.27 -3.49 10.39
N GLN A 113 -12.38 -2.85 9.98
CA GLN A 113 -13.74 -3.38 10.10
C GLN A 113 -14.17 -4.08 8.80
N ASP A 114 -14.64 -5.32 8.91
CA ASP A 114 -15.08 -6.14 7.78
C ASP A 114 -16.28 -5.48 7.09
N ASN A 115 -17.22 -4.93 7.86
CA ASN A 115 -18.38 -4.23 7.31
C ASN A 115 -17.98 -3.04 6.43
N TRP A 116 -16.97 -2.25 6.85
CA TRP A 116 -16.49 -1.12 6.05
C TRP A 116 -15.82 -1.62 4.77
N MET A 117 -15.03 -2.69 4.86
CA MET A 117 -14.40 -3.32 3.69
C MET A 117 -15.44 -3.85 2.68
N ILE A 118 -16.54 -4.44 3.17
CA ILE A 118 -17.64 -4.93 2.33
C ILE A 118 -18.40 -3.75 1.71
N GLU A 119 -18.76 -2.73 2.50
CA GLU A 119 -19.45 -1.52 2.02
C GLU A 119 -18.67 -0.82 0.90
N LYS A 120 -17.34 -0.76 1.02
CA LYS A 120 -16.44 -0.20 0.01
C LYS A 120 -16.15 -1.14 -1.16
N GLY A 121 -16.58 -2.40 -1.11
CA GLY A 121 -16.35 -3.39 -2.15
C GLY A 121 -14.93 -3.96 -2.19
N PHE A 122 -14.14 -3.79 -1.12
CA PHE A 122 -12.78 -4.34 -1.00
C PHE A 122 -12.77 -5.79 -0.47
N LEU A 123 -13.88 -6.26 0.09
CA LEU A 123 -14.08 -7.63 0.57
C LEU A 123 -15.40 -8.18 0.03
N GLY A 124 -15.40 -9.42 -0.47
CA GLY A 124 -16.63 -10.08 -0.89
C GLY A 124 -17.52 -10.44 0.31
N CYS A 125 -18.84 -10.49 0.11
CA CYS A 125 -19.79 -10.81 1.19
C CYS A 125 -19.56 -12.22 1.79
N ASN A 126 -18.92 -13.13 1.04
CA ASN A 126 -18.58 -14.49 1.48
C ASN A 126 -17.10 -14.64 1.87
N ASP A 127 -16.29 -13.60 1.70
CA ASP A 127 -14.88 -13.60 2.08
C ASP A 127 -14.78 -13.28 3.59
N GLU A 128 -15.40 -14.09 4.44
CA GLU A 128 -15.20 -13.94 5.87
C GLU A 128 -13.72 -14.20 6.19
N THR A 129 -13.12 -13.29 6.95
CA THR A 129 -11.75 -13.46 7.45
C THR A 129 -11.66 -14.82 8.13
N PRO A 130 -10.69 -15.70 7.78
CA PRO A 130 -10.58 -17.02 8.37
C PRO A 130 -10.59 -16.88 9.89
N THR A 131 -11.64 -17.36 10.53
CA THR A 131 -11.70 -17.41 11.99
C THR A 131 -10.58 -18.33 12.40
N LYS A 132 -9.49 -17.76 12.93
CA LYS A 132 -8.41 -18.55 13.49
C LYS A 132 -8.99 -19.35 14.64
N THR A 133 -9.23 -20.63 14.39
CA THR A 133 -9.44 -21.66 15.41
C THR A 133 -8.08 -21.91 16.04
N TRP A 134 -7.76 -21.12 17.06
CA TRP A 134 -6.77 -21.53 18.05
C TRP A 134 -7.50 -22.28 19.16
#